data_AF-A0A3R9ULX4-F1
#
_entry.id   AF-A0A3R9ULX4-F1
#
_cell.length_a   1.000
_cell.length_b   1.000
_cell.length_c   1.000
_cell.angle_alpha   90.00
_cell.angle_beta   90.00
_cell.angle_gamma   90.00
#
_symmetry.space_group_name_H-M   'P 1'
#
loop_
_entity.id
_entity.type
_entity.pdbx_description
1 polymer ?
#
loop_
_entity_poly.entity_id
_entity_poly.type
_entity_poly.pdbx_seq_one_letter_code
_entity_poly.pdbx_strand_id
1 'polypeptide(L)'
;MASVGRRTVAVMAAALASLGAGSGVTATATPASPVPCSGSECPSLKPVRLTASQATLNITQMQLENIQAMASDAITGEPIRGARIVFATVGGRTLGAAYTDYDGVASITAPENFGPGTLQELLGGYEAAMVGDGVHAPAGAHGAITIGTDQAPGVPNSPCSICSDLGLKRDVVPVDWSR
;
A
#
# COMPACT_ATOMS: atom_id res chain seq x y z
N MET A 1 31.70 38.07 -29.14
CA MET A 1 30.88 37.26 -28.22
C MET A 1 29.93 38.19 -27.48
N ALA A 2 28.63 38.12 -27.75
CA ALA A 2 27.60 38.74 -26.92
C ALA A 2 26.33 37.89 -27.09
N SER A 3 26.04 37.07 -26.08
CA SER A 3 24.88 36.18 -26.01
C SER A 3 23.68 36.96 -25.47
N VAL A 4 22.54 36.78 -26.13
CA VAL A 4 21.25 37.42 -25.90
C VAL A 4 20.51 36.72 -24.75
N GLY A 5 20.12 37.47 -23.71
CA GLY A 5 19.18 37.01 -22.68
C GLY A 5 17.73 37.34 -23.03
N ARG A 6 16.86 36.33 -23.13
CA ARG A 6 15.38 36.43 -23.16
C ARG A 6 14.86 36.01 -21.77
N ARG A 7 14.26 36.92 -20.99
CA ARG A 7 12.82 37.28 -20.91
C ARG A 7 11.94 36.15 -20.37
N THR A 8 11.53 36.24 -19.08
CA THR A 8 10.15 36.51 -18.56
C THR A 8 9.18 35.30 -18.67
N VAL A 9 8.22 34.97 -17.80
CA VAL A 9 7.16 35.72 -17.09
C VAL A 9 6.56 34.78 -16.01
N ALA A 10 6.09 35.33 -14.89
CA ALA A 10 5.30 34.65 -13.85
C ALA A 10 3.82 34.42 -14.26
N VAL A 11 3.19 33.34 -13.78
CA VAL A 11 1.72 33.23 -13.77
C VAL A 11 1.26 32.71 -12.41
N MET A 12 0.67 33.62 -11.63
CA MET A 12 -0.30 33.31 -10.58
C MET A 12 -1.66 33.04 -11.24
N ALA A 13 -2.39 32.03 -10.80
CA ALA A 13 -3.81 31.86 -11.12
C ALA A 13 -4.59 31.59 -9.83
N ALA A 14 -5.33 32.63 -9.41
CA ALA A 14 -6.39 32.56 -8.42
C ALA A 14 -7.62 31.89 -9.03
N ALA A 15 -8.25 30.96 -8.31
CA ALA A 15 -9.56 30.41 -8.65
C ALA A 15 -10.63 31.05 -7.77
N LEU A 16 -11.61 31.66 -8.45
CA LEU A 16 -12.76 32.38 -7.93
C LEU A 16 -13.77 31.44 -7.27
N ALA A 17 -14.26 31.80 -6.07
CA ALA A 17 -15.41 31.16 -5.44
C ALA A 17 -16.71 31.80 -5.96
N SER A 18 -17.56 31.01 -6.61
CA SER A 18 -18.95 31.35 -6.88
C SER A 18 -19.84 30.87 -5.73
N LEU A 19 -20.57 31.80 -5.11
CA LEU A 19 -21.59 31.51 -4.10
C LEU A 19 -22.86 30.99 -4.81
N GLY A 20 -23.25 29.75 -4.52
CA GLY A 20 -24.55 29.19 -4.85
C GLY A 20 -25.29 28.80 -3.57
N ALA A 21 -26.43 29.45 -3.32
CA ALA A 21 -27.36 29.08 -2.27
C ALA A 21 -28.13 27.80 -2.65
N GLY A 22 -28.01 26.75 -1.85
CA GLY A 22 -28.75 25.51 -2.01
C GLY A 22 -28.60 24.63 -0.78
N SER A 23 -29.71 24.37 -0.09
CA SER A 23 -29.78 23.53 1.09
C SER A 23 -29.41 22.08 0.76
N GLY A 24 -28.31 21.61 1.33
CA GLY A 24 -27.89 20.21 1.28
C GLY A 24 -26.60 20.08 2.07
N VAL A 25 -26.67 19.39 3.21
CA VAL A 25 -25.47 19.06 4.00
C VAL A 25 -24.65 18.06 3.18
N THR A 26 -23.68 18.57 2.42
CA THR A 26 -22.61 17.74 1.88
C THR A 26 -21.62 17.51 3.01
N ALA A 27 -21.60 16.28 3.53
CA ALA A 27 -20.48 15.82 4.35
C ALA A 27 -19.25 15.75 3.43
N THR A 28 -18.53 16.86 3.31
CA THR A 28 -17.16 16.84 2.77
C THR A 28 -16.30 16.14 3.79
N ALA A 29 -16.08 14.84 3.59
CA ALA A 29 -14.89 14.19 4.14
C ALA A 29 -13.71 14.81 3.39
N THR A 30 -13.16 15.89 3.94
CA THR A 30 -11.84 16.36 3.55
C THR A 30 -10.90 15.18 3.77
N PRO A 31 -10.19 14.67 2.76
CA PRO A 31 -9.08 13.78 3.04
C PRO A 31 -8.15 14.58 3.95
N ALA A 32 -7.98 14.14 5.19
CA ALA A 32 -7.01 14.74 6.07
C ALA A 32 -5.66 14.58 5.37
N SER A 33 -5.19 15.65 4.73
CA SER A 33 -3.81 15.74 4.27
C SER A 33 -2.96 15.38 5.48
N PRO A 34 -1.97 14.47 5.36
CA PRO A 34 -1.09 14.18 6.48
C PRO A 34 -0.49 15.52 6.89
N VAL A 35 -0.79 15.97 8.11
CA VAL A 35 -0.28 17.24 8.63
C VAL A 35 1.23 17.14 8.49
N PRO A 36 1.89 17.96 7.64
CA PRO A 36 3.33 17.98 7.61
C PRO A 36 3.73 18.72 8.88
N CYS A 37 3.97 17.92 9.92
CA CYS A 37 4.65 18.24 11.15
C CYS A 37 5.88 19.12 10.85
N SER A 38 5.67 20.43 10.85
CA SER A 38 6.68 21.45 10.50
C SER A 38 6.92 22.30 11.73
N GLY A 39 7.78 21.82 12.62
CA GLY A 39 8.13 22.52 13.86
C GLY A 39 8.93 21.65 14.82
N SER A 40 9.55 22.29 15.81
CA SER A 40 10.37 21.70 16.89
C SER A 40 9.60 20.79 17.86
N GLU A 41 8.31 20.58 17.64
CA GLU A 41 7.40 19.82 18.50
C GLU A 41 7.07 18.43 17.96
N CYS A 42 7.69 18.03 16.85
CA CYS A 42 7.56 16.68 16.33
C CYS A 42 8.47 15.79 17.16
N PRO A 43 7.95 14.82 17.95
CA PRO A 43 8.82 13.80 18.52
C PRO A 43 9.61 13.19 17.35
N SER A 44 10.93 13.11 17.48
CA SER A 44 11.80 12.47 16.49
C SER A 44 11.48 10.98 16.48
N LEU A 45 10.42 10.61 15.76
CA LEU A 45 9.98 9.24 15.62
C LEU A 45 11.04 8.47 14.82
N LYS A 46 11.28 7.23 15.22
CA LYS A 46 12.17 6.33 14.49
C LYS A 46 11.56 6.07 13.11
N PRO A 47 12.32 6.26 12.02
CA PRO A 47 11.82 6.00 10.68
C PRO A 47 11.56 4.49 10.51
N VAL A 48 10.50 4.16 9.79
CA VAL A 48 10.05 2.78 9.57
C VAL A 48 10.17 2.43 8.10
N ARG A 49 10.66 1.22 7.84
CA ARG A 49 10.53 0.56 6.54
C ARG A 49 9.40 -0.48 6.65
N LEU A 50 8.33 -0.25 5.89
CA LEU A 50 7.23 -1.18 5.75
C LEU A 50 7.28 -1.81 4.35
N THR A 51 7.10 -3.11 4.26
CA THR A 51 6.98 -3.83 2.99
C THR A 51 5.78 -4.75 3.03
N ALA A 52 5.00 -4.79 1.96
CA ALA A 52 3.85 -5.69 1.83
C ALA A 52 4.18 -6.84 0.85
N SER A 53 3.69 -8.03 1.18
CA SER A 53 3.84 -9.23 0.35
C SER A 53 2.72 -9.30 -0.70
N GLN A 54 2.91 -10.12 -1.74
CA GLN A 54 1.80 -10.42 -2.66
C GLN A 54 0.74 -11.26 -1.94
N ALA A 55 -0.52 -10.86 -2.07
CA ALA A 55 -1.68 -11.61 -1.62
C ALA A 55 -2.33 -12.39 -2.77
N THR A 56 -3.14 -13.39 -2.45
CA THR A 56 -3.82 -14.26 -3.40
C THR A 56 -5.32 -14.30 -3.14
N LEU A 57 -6.12 -14.14 -4.18
CA LEU A 57 -7.57 -14.30 -4.16
C LEU A 57 -7.94 -15.74 -4.54
N ASN A 58 -8.38 -16.50 -3.55
CA ASN A 58 -9.03 -17.78 -3.75
C ASN A 58 -10.50 -17.56 -4.14
N ILE A 59 -10.80 -17.64 -5.45
CA ILE A 59 -12.15 -17.42 -5.97
C ILE A 59 -13.13 -18.51 -5.49
N THR A 60 -12.66 -19.73 -5.24
CA THR A 60 -13.54 -20.84 -4.83
C THR A 60 -14.07 -20.68 -3.41
N GLN A 61 -13.26 -20.10 -2.53
CA GLN A 61 -13.60 -19.83 -1.14
C GLN A 61 -14.01 -18.37 -0.91
N MET A 62 -13.93 -17.54 -1.96
CA MET A 62 -14.15 -16.09 -1.90
C MET A 62 -13.34 -15.45 -0.76
N GLN A 63 -12.03 -15.71 -0.75
CA GLN A 63 -11.15 -15.33 0.35
C GLN A 63 -9.83 -14.78 -0.17
N LEU A 64 -9.35 -13.68 0.42
CA LEU A 64 -7.99 -13.19 0.26
C LEU A 64 -7.08 -13.81 1.29
N GLU A 65 -5.98 -14.35 0.80
CA GLU A 65 -4.96 -15.08 1.54
C GLU A 65 -3.60 -14.41 1.33
N ASN A 66 -2.64 -14.74 2.20
CA ASN A 66 -1.29 -14.21 2.14
C ASN A 66 -1.20 -12.67 2.20
N ILE A 67 -2.18 -12.01 2.81
CA ILE A 67 -2.08 -10.57 3.12
C ILE A 67 -1.10 -10.42 4.27
N GLN A 68 0.03 -9.78 4.02
CA GLN A 68 1.13 -9.69 4.98
C GLN A 68 1.93 -8.40 4.78
N ALA A 69 2.36 -7.81 5.89
CA ALA A 69 3.36 -6.76 5.89
C ALA A 69 4.45 -7.03 6.93
N MET A 70 5.68 -6.62 6.60
CA MET A 70 6.82 -6.63 7.50
C MET A 70 7.23 -5.20 7.82
N ALA A 71 7.30 -4.87 9.12
CA ALA A 71 7.75 -3.59 9.62
C ALA A 71 9.13 -3.74 10.28
N SER A 72 10.09 -2.93 9.86
CA SER A 72 11.41 -2.85 10.46
C SER A 72 11.84 -1.40 10.69
N ASP A 73 12.70 -1.17 11.68
CA ASP A 73 13.38 0.10 11.85
C ASP A 73 14.21 0.38 10.58
N ALA A 74 14.06 1.56 9.98
CA ALA A 74 14.72 1.89 8.72
C ALA A 74 16.23 2.14 8.87
N ILE A 75 16.72 2.36 10.09
CA ILE A 75 18.13 2.60 10.40
C ILE A 75 18.81 1.30 10.86
N THR A 76 18.22 0.60 11.84
CA THR A 76 18.85 -0.60 12.41
C THR A 76 18.50 -1.87 11.63
N GLY A 77 17.39 -1.87 10.89
CA GLY A 77 16.86 -3.07 10.23
C GLY A 77 16.18 -4.05 11.19
N GLU A 78 16.08 -3.71 12.48
CA GLU A 78 15.45 -4.58 13.48
C GLU A 78 13.93 -4.67 13.27
N PRO A 79 13.33 -5.86 13.46
CA PRO A 79 11.89 -6.03 13.32
C PRO A 79 11.14 -5.26 14.41
N ILE A 80 10.09 -4.53 14.03
CA ILE A 80 9.26 -3.78 14.98
C ILE A 80 8.14 -4.70 15.46
N ARG A 81 8.08 -4.97 16.75
CA ARG A 81 7.12 -5.89 17.38
C ARG A 81 5.93 -5.14 17.99
N GLY A 82 4.75 -5.75 17.95
CA GLY A 82 3.53 -5.21 18.56
C GLY A 82 2.99 -3.95 17.89
N ALA A 83 3.44 -3.63 16.68
CA ALA A 83 2.94 -2.51 15.91
C ALA A 83 1.64 -2.88 15.21
N ARG A 84 0.65 -1.99 15.25
CA ARG A 84 -0.64 -2.20 14.58
C ARG A 84 -0.53 -1.82 13.10
N ILE A 85 -0.79 -2.80 12.24
CA ILE A 85 -0.89 -2.62 10.79
C ILE A 85 -2.36 -2.76 10.38
N VAL A 86 -2.85 -1.79 9.61
CA VAL A 86 -4.18 -1.82 8.99
C VAL A 86 -4.01 -2.17 7.53
N PHE A 87 -4.77 -3.15 7.06
CA PHE A 87 -4.81 -3.56 5.66
C PHE A 87 -6.10 -3.07 5.03
N ALA A 88 -6.00 -2.42 3.88
CA ALA A 88 -7.13 -1.94 3.10
C ALA A 88 -6.88 -2.18 1.62
N THR A 89 -7.93 -2.30 0.83
CA THR A 89 -7.81 -2.24 -0.63
C THR A 89 -7.31 -0.85 -1.06
N VAL A 90 -6.84 -0.72 -2.30
CA VAL A 90 -6.52 0.61 -2.87
C VAL A 90 -7.74 1.54 -2.97
N GLY A 91 -8.96 0.98 -2.95
CA GLY A 91 -10.21 1.74 -2.87
C GLY A 91 -10.53 2.27 -1.47
N GLY A 92 -9.71 1.94 -0.47
CA GLY A 92 -9.87 2.37 0.92
C GLY A 92 -10.78 1.49 1.77
N ARG A 93 -11.29 0.37 1.23
CA ARG A 93 -12.08 -0.59 1.99
C ARG A 93 -11.17 -1.39 2.92
N THR A 94 -11.44 -1.33 4.22
CA THR A 94 -10.65 -2.07 5.21
C THR A 94 -10.85 -3.58 5.06
N LEU A 95 -9.74 -4.30 4.92
CA LEU A 95 -9.67 -5.77 4.91
C LEU A 95 -9.50 -6.32 6.32
N GLY A 96 -8.76 -5.61 7.17
CA GLY A 96 -8.55 -5.98 8.57
C GLY A 96 -7.38 -5.25 9.20
N ALA A 97 -6.98 -5.68 10.39
CA ALA A 97 -5.78 -5.20 11.06
C ALA A 97 -5.15 -6.32 11.88
N ALA A 98 -3.82 -6.30 11.98
CA ALA A 98 -3.06 -7.23 12.81
C ALA A 98 -1.90 -6.49 13.50
N TYR A 99 -1.37 -7.12 14.54
CA TYR A 99 -0.18 -6.66 15.23
C TYR A 99 1.03 -7.43 14.73
N THR A 100 2.17 -6.75 14.60
CA THR A 100 3.42 -7.41 14.21
C THR A 100 3.91 -8.36 15.30
N ASP A 101 4.37 -9.54 14.88
CA ASP A 101 4.92 -10.57 15.76
C ASP A 101 6.40 -10.33 16.12
N TYR A 102 7.09 -11.37 16.57
CA TYR A 102 8.52 -11.33 16.94
C TYR A 102 9.46 -11.04 15.77
N ASP A 103 9.04 -11.35 14.55
CA ASP A 103 9.78 -11.14 13.31
C ASP A 103 9.36 -9.84 12.60
N GLY A 104 8.48 -9.05 13.24
CA GLY A 104 8.01 -7.78 12.71
C GLY A 104 6.92 -7.95 11.66
N VAL A 105 6.28 -9.12 11.62
CA VAL A 105 5.33 -9.52 10.58
C VAL A 105 3.90 -9.41 11.10
N ALA A 106 3.04 -8.73 10.35
CA ALA A 106 1.61 -8.72 10.56
C ALA A 106 0.94 -9.42 9.36
N SER A 107 0.03 -10.35 9.61
CA SER A 107 -0.69 -11.07 8.56
C SER A 107 -2.17 -11.22 8.88
N ILE A 108 -3.00 -11.23 7.84
CA ILE A 108 -4.43 -11.49 7.93
C ILE A 108 -4.90 -12.35 6.77
N THR A 109 -6.11 -12.90 6.93
CA THR A 109 -6.94 -13.45 5.87
C THR A 109 -8.24 -12.65 5.88
N ALA A 110 -8.79 -12.31 4.71
CA ALA A 110 -10.01 -11.52 4.60
C ALA A 110 -11.04 -12.21 3.71
N PRO A 111 -12.30 -12.39 4.16
CA PRO A 111 -13.37 -12.84 3.28
C PRO A 111 -13.71 -11.75 2.27
N GLU A 112 -13.91 -12.13 1.01
CA GLU A 112 -14.33 -11.23 -0.06
C GLU A 112 -15.75 -11.53 -0.48
N ASN A 113 -16.47 -10.49 -0.88
CA ASN A 113 -17.75 -10.64 -1.53
C ASN A 113 -17.73 -9.83 -2.83
N PHE A 114 -17.97 -10.51 -3.96
CA PHE A 114 -17.92 -9.88 -5.26
C PHE A 114 -19.19 -9.06 -5.53
N GLY A 115 -19.25 -7.87 -4.93
CA GLY A 115 -20.17 -6.83 -5.34
C GLY A 115 -19.77 -6.22 -6.70
N PRO A 116 -20.67 -5.49 -7.36
CA PRO A 116 -20.32 -4.78 -8.59
C PRO A 116 -19.16 -3.82 -8.33
N GLY A 117 -18.06 -3.99 -9.08
CA GLY A 117 -16.88 -3.12 -8.97
C GLY A 117 -15.71 -3.67 -8.12
N THR A 118 -15.91 -4.72 -7.33
CA THR A 118 -14.86 -5.18 -6.38
C THR A 118 -13.67 -5.83 -7.07
N LEU A 119 -13.87 -6.46 -8.24
CA LEU A 119 -12.75 -7.04 -8.99
C LEU A 119 -11.78 -5.98 -9.51
N GLN A 120 -12.27 -4.81 -9.97
CA GLN A 120 -11.38 -3.73 -10.40
C GLN A 120 -10.57 -3.16 -9.23
N GLU A 121 -11.19 -3.06 -8.05
CA GLU A 121 -10.53 -2.64 -6.82
C GLU A 121 -9.43 -3.63 -6.41
N LEU A 122 -9.74 -4.94 -6.39
CA LEU A 122 -8.78 -5.98 -6.02
C LEU A 122 -7.61 -6.09 -7.00
N LEU A 123 -7.82 -5.86 -8.29
CA LEU A 123 -6.72 -5.80 -9.27
C LEU A 123 -5.75 -4.65 -9.01
N GLY A 124 -6.17 -3.62 -8.29
CA GLY A 124 -5.28 -2.56 -7.83
C GLY A 124 -4.41 -2.97 -6.63
N GLY A 125 -4.71 -4.09 -5.97
CA GLY A 125 -3.98 -4.59 -4.81
C GLY A 125 -4.52 -4.08 -3.47
N TYR A 126 -3.67 -4.11 -2.46
CA TYR A 126 -3.96 -3.63 -1.12
C TYR A 126 -2.83 -2.73 -0.60
N GLU A 127 -3.17 -1.91 0.39
CA GLU A 127 -2.27 -1.07 1.15
C GLU A 127 -2.19 -1.59 2.58
N ALA A 128 -0.96 -1.70 3.08
CA ALA A 128 -0.66 -1.88 4.48
C ALA A 128 -0.23 -0.54 5.07
N ALA A 129 -0.86 -0.12 6.16
CA ALA A 129 -0.57 1.13 6.83
C ALA A 129 -0.24 0.89 8.31
N MET A 130 0.95 1.32 8.72
CA MET A 130 1.33 1.45 10.11
C MET A 130 0.94 2.85 10.59
N VAL A 131 0.10 2.92 11.63
CA VAL A 131 -0.44 4.20 12.15
C VAL A 131 0.61 5.00 12.94
N GLY A 132 1.72 4.36 13.32
CA GLY A 132 2.68 4.88 14.29
C GLY A 132 2.21 4.60 15.72
N ASP A 133 3.16 4.34 16.62
CA ASP A 133 2.92 3.94 18.01
C ASP A 133 3.42 4.97 19.03
N GLY A 134 3.81 6.17 18.56
CA GLY A 134 4.42 7.23 19.37
C GLY A 134 5.94 7.10 19.53
N VAL A 135 6.54 6.00 19.07
CA VAL A 135 8.01 5.79 18.99
C VAL A 135 8.47 5.69 17.54
N HIS A 136 7.71 4.99 16.71
CA HIS A 136 7.93 4.74 15.30
C HIS A 136 7.00 5.60 14.43
N ALA A 137 7.54 6.11 13.33
CA ALA A 137 6.80 6.92 12.37
C ALA A 137 5.73 6.10 11.64
N PRO A 138 4.62 6.72 11.19
CA PRO A 138 3.69 6.04 10.30
C PRO A 138 4.36 5.67 8.97
N ALA A 139 3.96 4.54 8.40
CA ALA A 139 4.51 4.02 7.14
C ALA A 139 3.42 3.31 6.32
N GLY A 140 3.59 3.32 5.00
CA GLY A 140 2.68 2.68 4.05
C GLY A 140 3.44 1.74 3.10
N ALA A 141 2.80 0.66 2.68
CA ALA A 141 3.34 -0.27 1.70
C ALA A 141 2.23 -0.89 0.84
N HIS A 142 2.47 -0.94 -0.46
CA HIS A 142 1.55 -1.54 -1.44
C HIS A 142 1.89 -3.01 -1.68
N GLY A 143 0.85 -3.86 -1.70
CA GLY A 143 0.93 -5.26 -2.07
C GLY A 143 -0.01 -5.58 -3.22
N ALA A 144 0.47 -6.34 -4.21
CA ALA A 144 -0.37 -6.82 -5.30
C ALA A 144 -1.29 -7.96 -4.82
N ILE A 145 -2.48 -8.06 -5.42
CA ILE A 145 -3.36 -9.22 -5.27
C ILE A 145 -3.39 -9.95 -6.60
N THR A 146 -3.06 -11.24 -6.59
CA THR A 146 -3.18 -12.12 -7.76
C THR A 146 -4.37 -13.06 -7.60
N ILE A 147 -4.84 -13.61 -8.70
CA ILE A 147 -5.91 -14.60 -8.69
C ILE A 147 -5.27 -15.98 -8.65
N GLY A 148 -5.71 -16.81 -7.71
CA GLY A 148 -5.30 -18.19 -7.62
C GLY A 148 -5.30 -18.69 -6.19
N THR A 149 -5.15 -20.00 -6.07
CA THR A 149 -4.60 -20.60 -4.87
C THR A 149 -3.09 -20.61 -5.08
N ASP A 150 -2.32 -20.07 -4.16
CA ASP A 150 -0.88 -20.30 -4.09
C ASP A 150 -0.54 -21.79 -3.96
N GLN A 151 -1.52 -22.70 -3.92
CA GLN A 151 -1.36 -24.15 -3.87
C GLN A 151 -0.83 -24.80 -5.16
N ALA A 152 0.06 -25.78 -5.01
CA ALA A 152 0.52 -26.57 -6.16
C ALA A 152 -0.59 -27.51 -6.64
N PRO A 153 -0.72 -27.77 -7.96
CA PRO A 153 -1.69 -28.71 -8.49
C PRO A 153 -1.61 -30.05 -7.76
N GLY A 154 -2.67 -30.40 -7.03
CA GLY A 154 -2.80 -31.69 -6.34
C GLY A 154 -2.39 -31.75 -4.87
N VAL A 155 -1.98 -30.64 -4.22
CA VAL A 155 -1.67 -30.64 -2.77
C VAL A 155 -2.39 -29.51 -2.02
N PRO A 156 -3.37 -29.85 -1.15
CA PRO A 156 -3.95 -28.91 -0.20
C PRO A 156 -2.86 -28.29 0.69
N ASN A 157 -2.89 -26.97 0.87
CA ASN A 157 -2.02 -26.23 1.82
C ASN A 157 -0.50 -26.28 1.56
N SER A 158 -0.06 -26.50 0.31
CA SER A 158 1.37 -26.47 -0.04
C SER A 158 1.67 -25.33 -1.02
N PRO A 159 2.43 -24.28 -0.63
CA PRO A 159 2.71 -23.15 -1.50
C PRO A 159 3.52 -23.61 -2.71
N CYS A 160 2.98 -23.38 -3.90
CA CYS A 160 3.56 -23.67 -5.18
C CYS A 160 4.56 -22.58 -5.55
N SER A 161 5.84 -22.88 -5.33
CA SER A 161 6.94 -22.07 -5.84
C SER A 161 6.97 -21.98 -7.38
N ILE A 162 6.28 -22.90 -8.10
CA ILE A 162 6.23 -22.97 -9.57
C ILE A 162 4.97 -22.31 -10.17
N CYS A 163 3.87 -22.24 -9.42
CA CYS A 163 2.59 -21.70 -9.88
C CYS A 163 2.44 -20.22 -9.54
N SER A 164 3.23 -19.76 -8.57
CA SER A 164 3.50 -18.35 -8.39
C SER A 164 4.31 -17.85 -9.59
N ASP A 165 3.84 -16.79 -10.25
CA ASP A 165 4.55 -16.02 -11.29
C ASP A 165 6.00 -15.61 -10.88
N LEU A 166 6.31 -15.71 -9.59
CA LEU A 166 7.66 -15.59 -9.02
C LEU A 166 8.69 -16.58 -9.61
N GLY A 167 8.30 -17.79 -10.00
CA GLY A 167 9.19 -18.76 -10.65
C GLY A 167 9.52 -18.35 -12.09
N LEU A 168 8.48 -18.04 -12.87
CA LEU A 168 8.61 -17.64 -14.28
C LEU A 168 9.35 -16.32 -14.46
N LYS A 169 9.19 -15.35 -13.54
CA LYS A 169 9.93 -14.09 -13.57
C LYS A 169 11.42 -14.22 -13.23
N ARG A 170 11.81 -15.27 -12.50
CA ARG A 170 13.22 -15.58 -12.22
C ARG A 170 13.93 -16.24 -13.40
N ASP A 171 13.17 -16.87 -14.29
CA ASP A 171 13.68 -17.54 -15.51
C ASP A 171 13.70 -16.63 -16.74
N VAL A 172 13.30 -15.35 -16.63
CA VAL A 172 13.47 -14.38 -17.71
C VAL A 172 14.95 -14.05 -17.84
N VAL A 173 15.61 -14.73 -18.78
CA VAL A 173 16.95 -14.39 -19.26
C VAL A 173 16.94 -12.93 -19.74
N PRO A 174 17.83 -12.06 -19.24
CA PRO A 174 17.96 -10.70 -19.74
C PRO A 174 18.25 -10.75 -21.24
N VAL A 175 17.38 -10.15 -22.05
CA VAL A 175 17.67 -9.94 -23.47
C VAL A 175 18.80 -8.93 -23.56
N ASP A 176 19.96 -9.37 -24.04
CA ASP A 176 21.08 -8.49 -24.38
C ASP A 176 20.74 -7.75 -25.68
N TRP A 177 20.50 -6.45 -25.56
CA TRP A 177 20.19 -5.55 -26.68
C TRP A 177 21.45 -4.91 -27.28
N SER A 178 22.66 -5.36 -26.93
CA SER A 178 23.87 -4.87 -27.56
C SER A 178 24.12 -5.55 -28.92
N ARG A 179 23.68 -4.87 -29.97
CA ARG A 179 24.22 -5.01 -31.33
C ARG A 179 24.80 -3.67 -31.77
#